data_AF-A0A0U4BLZ3-F1
#
_entry.id   AF-A0A0U4BLZ3-F1
#
_cell.length_a   1.000
_cell.length_b   1.000
_cell.length_c   1.000
_cell.angle_alpha   90.00
_cell.angle_beta   90.00
_cell.angle_gamma   90.00
#
_symmetry.space_group_name_H-M   'P 1'
#
loop_
_entity.id
_entity.type
_entity.pdbx_description
1 polymer ?
#
loop_
_entity_poly.entity_id
_entity_poly.type
_entity_poly.pdbx_seq_one_letter_code
_entity_poly.pdbx_strand_id
1 'polypeptide(L)'
;MIDNTIPDLSVQHDEALSLLRVEWASGEDIRTFRKSAEQLLELARRLEVRHMLLDMNSFPDISVYDQVWLGINWMPGLVKLPLERVVLAINRRRVHNQLAIDSLIAMSRPFIKFDIQYFLTATPGLHWLCDFSDRLPALLAEWRAVYGPELPDTSHLLSEPEALYLPGL
;
A
#
# COMPACT_ATOMS: atom_id res chain seq x y z
N MET A 1 -13.28 -6.06 8.41
CA MET A 1 -14.06 -6.85 7.45
C MET A 1 -13.34 -6.89 6.13
N ILE A 2 -13.10 -8.09 5.62
CA ILE A 2 -12.54 -8.30 4.29
C ILE A 2 -13.60 -8.01 3.22
N ASP A 3 -13.23 -7.23 2.20
CA ASP A 3 -14.05 -6.89 1.04
C ASP A 3 -13.39 -7.48 -0.22
N ASN A 4 -14.13 -8.33 -0.95
CA ASN A 4 -13.65 -8.99 -2.17
C ASN A 4 -14.38 -8.47 -3.43
N THR A 5 -14.92 -7.24 -3.38
CA THR A 5 -15.67 -6.67 -4.50
C THR A 5 -14.81 -6.28 -5.70
N ILE A 6 -13.50 -6.13 -5.51
CA ILE A 6 -12.53 -5.80 -6.57
C ILE A 6 -11.62 -7.02 -6.76
N PRO A 7 -11.75 -7.77 -7.87
CA PRO A 7 -11.07 -9.07 -8.04
C PRO A 7 -9.55 -9.02 -7.92
N ASP A 8 -8.94 -7.90 -8.30
CA ASP A 8 -7.49 -7.73 -8.31
C ASP A 8 -6.90 -7.25 -6.99
N LEU A 9 -7.76 -6.94 -6.00
CA LEU A 9 -7.34 -6.33 -4.74
C LEU A 9 -7.81 -7.17 -3.56
N SER A 10 -6.88 -7.44 -2.65
CA SER A 10 -7.20 -7.83 -1.29
C SER A 10 -7.54 -6.57 -0.51
N VAL A 11 -8.79 -6.45 -0.04
CA VAL A 11 -9.26 -5.26 0.68
C VAL A 11 -9.73 -5.63 2.08
N GLN A 12 -9.35 -4.83 3.06
CA GLN A 12 -9.86 -4.90 4.43
C GLN A 12 -10.33 -3.51 4.86
N HIS A 13 -11.56 -3.45 5.37
CA HIS A 13 -12.16 -2.24 5.89
C HIS A 13 -12.50 -2.38 7.38
N ASP A 14 -12.19 -1.36 8.17
CA ASP A 14 -12.69 -1.20 9.54
C ASP A 14 -13.47 0.10 9.66
N GLU A 15 -14.78 -0.01 9.87
CA GLU A 15 -15.70 1.13 9.94
C GLU A 15 -15.42 2.03 11.15
N ALA A 16 -15.09 1.43 12.30
CA ALA A 16 -14.85 2.17 13.54
C ALA A 16 -13.60 3.07 13.47
N LEU A 17 -12.59 2.63 12.71
CA LEU A 17 -11.38 3.42 12.43
C LEU A 17 -11.47 4.19 11.11
N SER A 18 -12.57 4.06 10.36
CA SER A 18 -12.70 4.56 8.97
C SER A 18 -11.47 4.23 8.12
N LEU A 19 -11.00 2.99 8.26
CA LEU A 19 -9.71 2.51 7.76
C LEU A 19 -9.90 1.55 6.59
N LEU A 20 -9.16 1.76 5.51
CA LEU A 20 -9.10 0.87 4.35
C LEU A 20 -7.67 0.42 4.10
N ARG A 21 -7.42 -0.89 4.22
CA ARG A 21 -6.18 -1.56 3.81
C ARG A 21 -6.39 -2.21 2.46
N VAL A 22 -5.43 -2.03 1.57
CA VAL A 22 -5.47 -2.54 0.19
C VAL A 22 -4.12 -3.15 -0.15
N GLU A 23 -4.15 -4.33 -0.76
CA GLU A 23 -2.98 -5.00 -1.34
C GLU A 23 -3.34 -5.51 -2.73
N TRP A 24 -2.41 -5.43 -3.68
CA TRP A 24 -2.60 -6.01 -5.00
C TRP A 24 -2.53 -7.54 -4.95
N ALA A 25 -3.54 -8.23 -5.49
CA ALA A 25 -3.69 -9.69 -5.43
C ALA A 25 -3.60 -10.38 -6.80
N SER A 26 -3.61 -9.63 -7.91
CA SER A 26 -3.65 -10.18 -9.27
C SER A 26 -2.27 -10.52 -9.88
N GLY A 27 -1.23 -10.59 -9.05
CA GLY A 27 0.15 -10.80 -9.51
C GLY A 27 0.62 -9.68 -10.45
N GLU A 28 1.32 -10.03 -11.54
CA GLU A 28 1.86 -9.05 -12.50
C GLU A 28 0.84 -8.58 -13.56
N ASP A 29 -0.42 -9.03 -13.53
CA ASP A 29 -1.39 -8.67 -14.55
C ASP A 29 -1.88 -7.22 -14.39
N ILE A 30 -1.29 -6.30 -15.16
CA ILE A 30 -1.64 -4.89 -15.11
C ILE A 30 -2.85 -4.52 -15.99
N ARG A 31 -3.43 -5.46 -16.75
CA ARG A 31 -4.49 -5.14 -17.75
C ARG A 31 -5.74 -4.53 -17.13
N THR A 32 -6.07 -4.93 -15.91
CA THR A 32 -7.24 -4.46 -15.16
C THR A 32 -6.91 -3.35 -14.17
N PHE A 33 -5.64 -2.93 -14.10
CA PHE A 33 -5.13 -1.97 -13.13
C PHE A 33 -5.99 -0.70 -13.01
N ARG A 34 -6.22 -0.01 -14.13
CA ARG A 34 -6.95 1.26 -14.15
C ARG A 34 -8.38 1.09 -13.64
N LYS A 35 -9.05 0.02 -14.07
CA LYS A 35 -10.40 -0.32 -13.64
C LYS A 35 -10.44 -0.59 -12.12
N SER A 36 -9.49 -1.36 -11.62
CA SER A 36 -9.40 -1.69 -10.19
C SER A 36 -9.05 -0.47 -9.34
N ALA A 37 -8.22 0.45 -9.85
CA ALA A 37 -7.93 1.73 -9.21
C ALA A 37 -9.17 2.66 -9.15
N GLU A 38 -9.96 2.74 -10.23
CA GLU A 38 -11.23 3.46 -10.24
C GLU A 38 -12.23 2.87 -9.25
N GLN A 39 -12.40 1.54 -9.25
CA GLN A 39 -13.27 0.85 -8.31
C GLN A 39 -12.85 1.06 -6.85
N LEU A 40 -11.54 1.08 -6.58
CA LEU A 40 -11.01 1.37 -5.25
C LEU A 40 -11.36 2.79 -4.81
N LEU A 41 -11.29 3.76 -5.72
CA LEU A 41 -11.65 5.14 -5.41
C LEU A 41 -13.15 5.29 -5.11
N GLU A 42 -14.02 4.62 -5.87
CA GLU A 42 -15.45 4.55 -5.60
C GLU A 42 -15.75 3.90 -4.25
N LEU A 43 -15.05 2.80 -3.94
CA LEU A 43 -15.18 2.09 -2.66
C LEU A 43 -14.77 2.99 -1.49
N ALA A 44 -13.60 3.63 -1.57
CA ALA A 44 -13.11 4.51 -0.52
C ALA A 44 -14.04 5.71 -0.29
N ARG A 45 -14.67 6.22 -1.35
CA ARG A 45 -15.69 7.28 -1.25
C ARG A 45 -16.95 6.79 -0.55
N ARG A 46 -17.48 5.64 -0.96
CA ARG A 46 -18.71 5.05 -0.40
C ARG A 46 -18.56 4.72 1.09
N LEU A 47 -17.37 4.29 1.50
CA LEU A 47 -17.05 3.94 2.88
C LEU A 47 -16.59 5.15 3.72
N GLU A 48 -16.57 6.36 3.13
CA GLU A 48 -16.10 7.59 3.79
C GLU A 48 -14.75 7.43 4.49
N VAL A 49 -13.80 6.77 3.82
CA VAL A 49 -12.50 6.40 4.38
C VAL A 49 -11.71 7.65 4.77
N ARG A 50 -11.14 7.62 5.98
CA ARG A 50 -10.26 8.66 6.54
C ARG A 50 -8.81 8.19 6.63
N HIS A 51 -8.60 6.90 6.82
CA HIS A 51 -7.28 6.28 6.96
C HIS A 51 -7.07 5.23 5.87
N MET A 52 -6.02 5.36 5.07
CA MET A 52 -5.78 4.41 3.98
C MET A 52 -4.40 3.80 4.07
N LEU A 53 -4.30 2.48 3.91
CA LEU A 53 -3.05 1.77 3.72
C LEU A 53 -3.04 1.17 2.32
N LEU A 54 -2.06 1.56 1.52
CA LEU A 54 -1.76 0.94 0.23
C LEU A 54 -0.48 0.12 0.38
N ASP A 55 -0.62 -1.20 0.34
CA ASP A 55 0.52 -2.08 0.22
C ASP A 55 0.96 -2.14 -1.24
N MET A 56 1.97 -1.34 -1.53
CA MET A 56 2.58 -1.30 -2.84
C MET A 56 3.52 -2.48 -3.02
N ASN A 57 3.76 -3.33 -2.01
CA ASN A 57 4.75 -4.41 -2.05
C ASN A 57 4.46 -5.50 -3.08
N SER A 58 3.20 -5.76 -3.39
CA SER A 58 2.75 -6.70 -4.42
C SER A 58 2.33 -6.02 -5.72
N PHE A 59 2.41 -4.69 -5.78
CA PHE A 59 1.91 -3.91 -6.90
C PHE A 59 2.79 -4.06 -8.14
N PRO A 60 2.23 -4.22 -9.35
CA PRO A 60 3.01 -4.36 -10.57
C PRO A 60 3.83 -3.09 -10.86
N ASP A 61 4.84 -3.21 -11.73
CA ASP A 61 5.63 -2.04 -12.12
C ASP A 61 4.75 -1.00 -12.83
N ILE A 62 4.82 0.25 -12.36
CA ILE A 62 4.02 1.35 -12.88
C ILE A 62 4.66 1.82 -14.19
N SER A 63 3.99 1.54 -15.31
CA SER A 63 4.42 2.07 -16.61
C SER A 63 4.27 3.60 -16.65
N VAL A 64 5.01 4.28 -17.54
CA VAL A 64 4.87 5.73 -17.74
C VAL A 64 3.43 6.11 -18.12
N TYR A 65 2.77 5.29 -18.94
CA TYR A 65 1.37 5.52 -19.32
C TYR A 65 0.42 5.42 -18.14
N ASP A 66 0.65 4.48 -17.22
CA ASP A 66 -0.16 4.31 -16.02
C ASP A 66 0.13 5.39 -14.99
N GLN A 67 1.37 5.85 -14.87
CA GLN A 67 1.73 7.02 -14.07
C GLN A 67 0.99 8.28 -14.56
N VAL A 68 1.01 8.55 -15.87
CA VAL A 68 0.26 9.68 -16.44
C VAL A 68 -1.24 9.53 -16.19
N TRP A 69 -1.78 8.33 -16.39
CA TRP A 69 -3.19 8.07 -16.14
C TRP A 69 -3.56 8.27 -14.66
N LEU A 70 -2.73 7.79 -13.73
CA LEU A 70 -2.90 8.01 -12.28
C LEU A 70 -2.93 9.50 -11.93
N GLY A 71 -2.02 10.28 -12.50
CA GLY A 71 -1.94 11.72 -12.25
C GLY A 71 -3.16 12.49 -12.77
N ILE A 72 -3.70 12.11 -13.93
CA ILE A 72 -4.81 12.82 -14.57
C ILE A 72 -6.18 12.35 -14.07
N ASN A 73 -6.35 11.05 -13.82
CA ASN A 73 -7.67 10.44 -13.62
C ASN A 73 -7.91 9.99 -12.18
N TRP A 74 -6.87 9.51 -11.49
CA TRP A 74 -7.03 8.88 -10.18
C TRP A 74 -6.70 9.83 -9.01
N MET A 75 -5.54 10.49 -9.05
CA MET A 75 -5.09 11.43 -8.01
C MET A 75 -6.09 12.57 -7.74
N PRO A 76 -6.73 13.20 -8.75
CA PRO A 76 -7.74 14.24 -8.49
C PRO A 76 -8.95 13.73 -7.72
N GLY A 77 -9.26 12.44 -7.83
CA GLY A 77 -10.28 11.77 -7.05
C GLY A 77 -9.82 11.49 -5.63
N LEU A 78 -8.59 10.97 -5.47
CA LEU A 78 -8.01 10.65 -4.17
C LEU A 78 -7.94 11.89 -3.26
N VAL A 79 -7.47 13.03 -3.79
CA VAL A 79 -7.32 14.28 -3.00
C VAL A 79 -8.65 14.92 -2.60
N LYS A 80 -9.78 14.45 -3.16
CA LYS A 80 -11.13 14.89 -2.79
C LYS A 80 -11.77 14.04 -1.70
N LEU A 81 -11.18 12.88 -1.37
CA LEU A 81 -11.67 12.06 -0.27
C LEU A 81 -11.40 12.77 1.07
N PRO A 82 -12.19 12.48 2.12
CA PRO A 82 -11.98 13.02 3.46
C PRO A 82 -10.82 12.31 4.20
N LEU A 83 -9.75 11.99 3.48
CA LEU A 83 -8.57 11.35 4.03
C LEU A 83 -7.87 12.29 5.03
N GLU A 84 -7.31 11.69 6.07
CA GLU A 84 -6.50 12.32 7.10
C GLU A 84 -5.09 11.75 7.11
N ARG A 85 -4.96 10.43 6.91
CA ARG A 85 -3.66 9.75 6.85
C ARG A 85 -3.64 8.66 5.80
N VAL A 86 -2.52 8.58 5.08
CA VAL A 86 -2.24 7.56 4.08
C VAL A 86 -0.90 6.92 4.37
N VAL A 87 -0.87 5.60 4.38
CA VAL A 87 0.34 4.79 4.42
C VAL A 87 0.61 4.21 3.05
N LEU A 88 1.87 4.33 2.64
CA LEU A 88 2.43 3.65 1.48
C LEU A 88 3.45 2.63 1.98
N ALA A 89 3.09 1.35 1.94
CA ALA A 89 4.06 0.29 2.22
C ALA A 89 4.79 -0.07 0.92
N ILE A 90 6.07 0.31 0.84
CA ILE A 90 6.91 0.10 -0.35
C ILE A 90 8.34 -0.25 0.04
N ASN A 91 8.79 -1.42 -0.42
CA ASN A 91 10.16 -1.88 -0.25
C ASN A 91 11.13 -1.02 -1.08
N ARG A 92 12.31 -0.73 -0.53
CA ARG A 92 13.40 0.03 -1.19
C ARG A 92 13.87 -0.57 -2.51
N ARG A 93 13.65 -1.86 -2.75
CA ARG A 93 13.99 -2.53 -4.02
C ARG A 93 13.09 -2.08 -5.18
N ARG A 94 11.91 -1.51 -4.88
CA ARG A 94 10.96 -1.00 -5.88
C ARG A 94 11.19 0.48 -6.19
N VAL A 95 12.43 0.80 -6.56
CA VAL A 95 12.89 2.17 -6.83
C VAL A 95 12.05 2.83 -7.94
N HIS A 96 11.73 2.09 -9.00
CA HIS A 96 10.91 2.63 -10.10
C HIS A 96 9.52 3.05 -9.64
N ASN A 97 8.80 2.15 -8.94
CA ASN A 97 7.49 2.47 -8.38
C ASN A 97 7.57 3.59 -7.34
N GLN A 98 8.60 3.61 -6.51
CA GLN A 98 8.81 4.68 -5.54
C GLN A 98 8.95 6.04 -6.23
N LEU A 99 9.80 6.15 -7.25
CA LEU A 99 9.97 7.40 -8.02
C LEU A 99 8.69 7.82 -8.74
N ALA A 100 7.92 6.87 -9.29
CA ALA A 100 6.65 7.15 -9.94
C ALA A 100 5.63 7.74 -8.94
N ILE A 101 5.52 7.14 -7.75
CA ILE A 101 4.64 7.58 -6.67
C ILE A 101 5.08 8.94 -6.12
N ASP A 102 6.37 9.12 -5.87
CA ASP A 102 6.92 10.40 -5.37
C ASP A 102 6.64 11.54 -6.34
N SER A 103 6.76 11.28 -7.64
CA SER A 103 6.41 12.23 -8.70
C SER A 103 4.92 12.58 -8.68
N LEU A 104 4.03 11.58 -8.53
CA LEU A 104 2.58 11.80 -8.44
C LEU A 104 2.19 12.64 -7.21
N ILE A 105 2.81 12.36 -6.08
CA ILE A 105 2.61 13.11 -4.83
C ILE A 105 3.11 14.54 -4.98
N ALA A 106 4.31 14.74 -5.55
CA ALA A 106 4.88 16.06 -5.78
C ALA A 106 3.96 16.91 -6.68
N MET A 107 3.43 16.34 -7.76
CA MET A 107 2.50 17.01 -8.66
C MET A 107 1.17 17.37 -7.99
N SER A 108 0.70 16.54 -7.06
CA SER A 108 -0.59 16.72 -6.38
C SER A 108 -0.48 17.45 -5.05
N ARG A 109 0.75 17.81 -4.62
CA ARG A 109 1.04 18.36 -3.28
C ARG A 109 0.17 19.55 -2.89
N PRO A 110 -0.13 20.53 -3.77
CA PRO A 110 -0.99 21.66 -3.39
C PRO A 110 -2.43 21.26 -3.01
N PHE A 111 -2.87 20.07 -3.43
CA PHE A 111 -4.22 19.57 -3.21
C PHE A 111 -4.31 18.51 -2.10
N ILE A 112 -3.17 17.93 -1.69
CA ILE A 112 -3.12 16.93 -0.62
C ILE A 112 -3.32 17.63 0.73
N LYS A 113 -4.36 17.20 1.46
CA LYS A 113 -4.73 17.73 2.80
C LYS A 113 -4.56 16.72 3.93
N PHE A 114 -3.90 15.61 3.64
CA PHE A 114 -3.68 14.49 4.55
C PHE A 114 -2.19 14.18 4.68
N ASP A 115 -1.84 13.50 5.75
CA ASP A 115 -0.48 13.04 5.98
C ASP A 115 -0.19 11.78 5.16
N ILE A 116 1.00 11.72 4.56
CA ILE A 116 1.49 10.54 3.85
C ILE A 116 2.73 10.05 4.57
N GLN A 117 2.74 8.77 4.95
CA GLN A 117 3.92 8.11 5.52
C GLN A 117 4.29 6.85 4.75
N TYR A 118 5.60 6.62 4.66
CA TYR A 118 6.18 5.47 3.98
C TYR A 118 6.66 4.45 4.99
N PHE A 119 6.37 3.19 4.72
CA PHE A 119 6.84 2.07 5.50
C PHE A 119 7.40 0.99 4.58
N LEU A 120 8.28 0.13 5.08
CA LEU A 120 8.81 -0.98 4.27
C LEU A 120 7.76 -2.08 4.09
N THR A 121 6.93 -2.31 5.11
CA THR A 121 5.87 -3.33 5.14
C THR A 121 4.57 -2.72 5.68
N ALA A 122 3.44 -3.39 5.42
CA ALA A 122 2.13 -2.89 5.82
C ALA A 122 1.93 -2.89 7.35
N THR A 123 2.40 -3.91 8.08
CA THR A 123 2.16 -4.01 9.54
C THR A 123 2.59 -2.76 10.33
N PRO A 124 3.83 -2.24 10.24
CA PRO A 124 4.22 -1.03 10.97
C PRO A 124 3.41 0.21 10.57
N GLY A 125 3.03 0.31 9.30
CA GLY A 125 2.17 1.39 8.83
C GLY A 125 0.75 1.29 9.40
N LEU A 126 0.22 0.08 9.55
CA LEU A 126 -1.08 -0.15 10.20
C LEU A 126 -1.02 0.21 11.69
N HIS A 127 0.08 -0.08 12.38
CA HIS A 127 0.30 0.39 13.76
C HIS A 127 0.21 1.92 13.85
N TRP A 128 0.82 2.63 12.90
CA TRP A 128 0.80 4.09 12.85
C TRP A 128 -0.60 4.64 12.50
N LEU A 129 -1.33 4.03 11.57
CA LEU A 129 -2.69 4.47 11.24
C LEU A 129 -3.66 4.28 12.41
N CYS A 130 -3.51 3.21 13.17
CA CYS A 130 -4.43 2.84 14.23
C CYS A 130 -4.13 3.49 15.60
N ASP A 131 -3.04 4.27 15.74
CA ASP A 131 -2.61 4.88 17.02
C ASP A 131 -2.67 3.91 18.21
N PHE A 132 -2.23 2.67 18.02
CA PHE A 132 -2.29 1.58 19.03
C PHE A 132 -3.69 1.20 19.52
N SER A 133 -4.73 1.43 18.72
CA SER A 133 -6.10 0.97 19.00
C SER A 133 -6.15 -0.52 19.37
N ASP A 134 -7.01 -0.85 20.35
CA ASP A 134 -7.30 -2.22 20.77
C ASP A 134 -7.87 -3.10 19.64
N ARG A 135 -8.32 -2.50 18.53
CA ARG A 135 -8.82 -3.22 17.35
C ARG A 135 -7.70 -3.77 16.48
N LEU A 136 -6.49 -3.23 16.57
CA LEU A 136 -5.37 -3.58 15.70
C LEU A 136 -5.03 -5.08 15.73
N PRO A 137 -4.92 -5.77 16.88
CA PRO A 137 -4.68 -7.20 16.91
C PRO A 137 -5.75 -8.01 16.17
N ALA A 138 -7.02 -7.61 16.28
CA ALA A 138 -8.12 -8.26 15.58
C ALA A 138 -8.04 -8.05 14.05
N LEU A 139 -7.69 -6.85 13.60
CA LEU A 139 -7.49 -6.56 12.18
C LEU A 139 -6.34 -7.35 11.57
N LEU A 140 -5.21 -7.44 12.28
CA LEU A 140 -4.07 -8.25 11.85
C LEU A 140 -4.42 -9.74 11.81
N ALA A 141 -5.19 -10.24 12.80
CA ALA A 141 -5.64 -11.63 12.82
C ALA A 141 -6.61 -11.93 11.68
N GLU A 142 -7.58 -11.04 11.41
CA GLU A 142 -8.52 -11.15 10.29
C GLU A 142 -7.76 -11.24 8.95
N TRP A 143 -6.79 -10.35 8.72
CA TRP A 143 -5.98 -10.37 7.51
C TRP A 143 -5.21 -11.68 7.34
N ARG A 144 -4.52 -12.12 8.40
CA ARG A 144 -3.72 -13.36 8.38
C ARG A 144 -4.55 -14.61 8.16
N ALA A 145 -5.78 -14.64 8.67
CA ALA A 145 -6.67 -15.77 8.49
C ALA A 145 -7.08 -15.98 7.02
N VAL A 146 -7.14 -14.90 6.22
CA VAL A 146 -7.58 -14.95 4.82
C VAL A 146 -6.41 -15.00 3.85
N TYR A 147 -5.40 -14.15 4.05
CA TYR A 147 -4.30 -13.95 3.10
C TYR A 147 -2.96 -14.54 3.57
N GLY A 148 -2.92 -15.09 4.79
CA GLY A 148 -1.69 -15.61 5.38
C GLY A 148 -0.81 -14.54 6.02
N PRO A 149 0.37 -14.93 6.56
CA PRO A 149 1.31 -13.97 7.14
C PRO A 149 1.83 -13.00 6.07
N GLU A 150 1.99 -11.73 6.43
CA GLU A 150 2.80 -10.81 5.63
C GLU A 150 4.19 -11.43 5.46
N LEU A 151 4.60 -11.64 4.21
CA LEU A 151 5.92 -12.15 3.93
C LEU A 151 6.94 -11.17 4.54
N PRO A 152 7.82 -11.62 5.45
CA PRO A 152 8.88 -10.77 5.94
C PRO A 152 9.76 -10.36 4.76
N ASP A 153 10.32 -9.15 4.81
CA ASP A 153 11.39 -8.76 3.91
C ASP A 153 12.55 -9.75 4.15
N THR A 154 12.70 -10.76 3.29
CA THR A 154 13.76 -11.78 3.40
C THR A 154 15.16 -11.19 3.12
N SER A 155 15.26 -9.87 2.99
CA SER A 155 16.52 -9.13 2.81
C SER A 155 17.52 -9.32 3.96
N HIS A 156 17.08 -9.67 5.18
CA HIS A 156 17.98 -10.05 6.28
C HIS A 156 18.49 -11.49 6.21
N LEU A 157 17.92 -12.37 5.37
CA LEU A 157 18.42 -13.74 5.16
C LEU A 157 19.48 -13.83 4.05
N LEU A 158 19.75 -12.71 3.38
CA LEU A 158 20.90 -12.52 2.50
C LEU A 158 21.92 -11.60 3.18
N SER A 159 22.30 -11.92 4.42
CA SER A 159 23.54 -11.40 4.99
C SER A 159 24.71 -12.01 4.22
N GLU A 160 25.50 -11.11 3.65
CA GLU A 160 26.85 -11.20 3.06
C GLU A 160 27.51 -12.60 2.92
N PRO A 161 28.20 -12.91 1.79
CA PRO A 161 29.10 -14.04 1.76
C PRO A 161 30.15 -13.83 2.86
N GLU A 162 30.16 -14.74 3.84
CA GLU A 162 31.14 -14.78 4.90
C GLU A 162 32.53 -14.84 4.23
N ALA A 163 33.24 -13.72 4.20
CA ALA A 163 34.61 -13.70 3.73
C ALA A 163 35.40 -14.57 4.72
N LEU A 164 35.62 -15.82 4.33
CA LEU A 164 36.56 -16.75 4.94
C LEU A 164 37.96 -16.11 4.86
N TYR A 165 38.26 -15.23 5.82
CA TYR A 165 39.63 -14.87 6.13
C TYR A 165 40.29 -16.11 6.73
N LEU A 166 40.99 -16.86 5.90
CA LEU A 166 42.01 -17.80 6.37
C LEU A 166 43.20 -16.97 6.86
N PRO A 167 43.58 -17.00 8.15
CA PRO A 167 44.83 -16.42 8.57
C PRO A 167 45.96 -17.28 8.00
N GLY A 168 46.72 -16.72 7.07
CA GLY A 168 47.92 -17.33 6.51
C GLY A 168 49.01 -17.43 7.57
N LEU A 169 49.55 -18.66 7.67
CA LEU A 169 50.83 -19.05 8.26
C LEU A 169 52.02 -18.30 7.61
#